data_AF-A0A7S4FX63-F1
#
_entry.id   AF-A0A7S4FX63-F1
#
_cell.length_a   1.000
_cell.length_b   1.000
_cell.length_c   1.000
_cell.angle_alpha   90.00
_cell.angle_beta   90.00
_cell.angle_gamma   90.00
#
_symmetry.space_group_name_H-M   'P 1'
#
loop_
_entity.id
_entity.type
_entity.pdbx_description
1 polymer ?
#
loop_
_entity_poly.entity_id
_entity_poly.type
_entity_poly.pdbx_seq_one_letter_code
_entity_poly.pdbx_strand_id
1 'polypeptide(L)'
;QKWFDLGLNWCYAYNHEECIVCFTEALQHDPNCAMAHWGIAYAKGPNYNKPWDAFDDEDKRESLQSALAAVEAAVRLCGLCTAPEQALIGALAQRYPQSPEEADFGPWHTAYATAMRAVYTAYPRDLDVCALFAEALMNRTPWQLWDLATGKPAEGADTTEAIEVLETALGHEGGTTHPGLLHMYIHAMEMSPHPERALKAGDALVGLVPDAGHLHHMATHID
;
A
#
# COMPACT_ATOMS: atom_id res chain seq x y z
N GLN A 1 -16.22 8.36 -8.08
CA GLN A 1 -16.09 6.90 -7.90
C GLN A 1 -15.21 6.25 -8.95
N LYS A 2 -15.62 6.09 -10.22
CA LYS A 2 -14.83 5.34 -11.23
C LYS A 2 -13.33 5.67 -11.31
N TRP A 3 -12.97 6.96 -11.40
CA TRP A 3 -11.57 7.37 -11.46
C TRP A 3 -10.79 7.08 -10.18
N PHE A 4 -11.45 7.17 -9.02
CA PHE A 4 -10.84 6.80 -7.75
C PHE A 4 -10.56 5.30 -7.69
N ASP A 5 -11.54 4.46 -8.07
CA ASP A 5 -11.38 3.00 -8.05
C ASP A 5 -10.26 2.54 -9.00
N LEU A 6 -10.16 3.17 -10.18
CA LEU A 6 -9.05 2.93 -11.11
C LEU A 6 -7.71 3.36 -10.50
N GLY A 7 -7.63 4.54 -9.89
CA GLY A 7 -6.42 5.01 -9.22
C GLY A 7 -5.98 4.09 -8.07
N LEU A 8 -6.93 3.56 -7.29
CA LEU A 8 -6.63 2.62 -6.22
C LEU A 8 -6.12 1.26 -6.74
N ASN A 9 -6.69 0.77 -7.85
CA ASN A 9 -6.15 -0.42 -8.51
C ASN A 9 -4.74 -0.20 -9.05
N TRP A 10 -4.44 0.99 -9.59
CA TRP A 10 -3.07 1.34 -9.99
C TRP A 10 -2.11 1.45 -8.79
N CYS A 11 -2.61 1.89 -7.63
CA CYS A 11 -1.85 1.90 -6.39
C CYS A 11 -1.46 0.47 -6.01
N TYR A 12 -2.42 -0.45 -6.05
CA TYR A 12 -2.13 -1.87 -5.85
C TYR A 12 -1.20 -2.45 -6.90
N ALA A 13 -1.21 -1.94 -8.13
CA ALA A 13 -0.25 -2.35 -9.17
C ALA A 13 1.12 -1.69 -9.05
N TYR A 14 1.37 -0.85 -8.04
CA TYR A 14 2.60 -0.07 -7.90
C TYR A 14 2.92 0.85 -9.10
N ASN A 15 1.90 1.26 -9.86
CA ASN A 15 2.08 2.19 -10.99
C ASN A 15 1.78 3.64 -10.58
N HIS A 16 2.79 4.33 -10.05
CA HIS A 16 2.65 5.65 -9.44
C HIS A 16 2.08 6.71 -10.40
N GLU A 17 2.52 6.72 -11.66
CA GLU A 17 2.11 7.73 -12.64
C GLU A 17 0.62 7.60 -12.97
N GLU A 18 0.16 6.38 -13.26
CA GLU A 18 -1.26 6.13 -13.58
C GLU A 18 -2.18 6.37 -12.38
N CYS A 19 -1.71 6.11 -11.15
CA CYS A 19 -2.45 6.51 -9.95
C CYS A 19 -2.73 8.01 -9.94
N ILE A 20 -1.67 8.82 -10.13
CA ILE A 20 -1.73 10.28 -10.03
C ILE A 20 -2.64 10.84 -11.13
N VAL A 21 -2.55 10.29 -12.35
CA VAL A 21 -3.46 10.64 -13.45
C VAL A 21 -4.91 10.38 -13.04
N CYS A 22 -5.22 9.17 -12.57
CA CYS A 22 -6.58 8.79 -12.19
C CYS A 22 -7.14 9.63 -11.04
N PHE A 23 -6.37 9.87 -9.98
CA PHE A 23 -6.84 10.71 -8.88
C PHE A 23 -6.95 12.19 -9.27
N THR A 24 -6.09 12.67 -10.17
CA THR A 24 -6.20 14.03 -10.72
C THR A 24 -7.49 14.17 -11.53
N GLU A 25 -7.85 13.18 -12.36
CA GLU A 25 -9.14 13.13 -13.05
C GLU A 25 -10.32 13.08 -12.07
N ALA A 26 -10.21 12.31 -10.99
CA ALA A 26 -11.22 12.31 -9.93
C ALA A 26 -11.43 13.72 -9.33
N LEU A 27 -10.34 14.46 -9.09
CA LEU A 27 -10.39 15.84 -8.58
C LEU A 27 -10.93 16.86 -9.59
N GLN A 28 -10.73 16.65 -10.89
CA GLN A 28 -11.36 17.49 -11.92
C GLN A 28 -12.89 17.38 -11.87
N HIS A 29 -13.42 16.20 -11.53
CA HIS A 29 -14.85 15.95 -11.41
C HIS A 29 -15.42 16.32 -10.04
N ASP A 30 -14.67 16.08 -8.97
CA ASP A 30 -15.02 16.44 -7.60
C ASP A 30 -13.80 17.03 -6.87
N PRO A 31 -13.64 18.37 -6.90
CA PRO A 31 -12.52 19.04 -6.24
C PRO A 31 -12.50 18.89 -4.71
N ASN A 32 -13.60 18.43 -4.10
CA ASN A 32 -13.69 18.21 -2.66
C ASN A 32 -13.46 16.74 -2.28
N CYS A 33 -13.09 15.87 -3.22
CA CYS A 33 -12.81 14.46 -2.96
C CYS A 33 -11.51 14.30 -2.15
N ALA A 34 -11.61 14.28 -0.81
CA ALA A 34 -10.46 14.15 0.07
C ALA A 34 -9.67 12.85 -0.20
N MET A 35 -10.36 11.77 -0.56
CA MET A 35 -9.72 10.49 -0.85
C MET A 35 -8.91 10.52 -2.15
N ALA A 36 -9.28 11.32 -3.14
CA ALA A 36 -8.43 11.49 -4.33
C ALA A 36 -7.10 12.21 -3.96
N HIS A 37 -7.15 13.20 -3.06
CA HIS A 37 -5.93 13.79 -2.50
C HIS A 37 -5.12 12.78 -1.68
N TRP A 38 -5.77 11.96 -0.85
CA TRP A 38 -5.12 10.84 -0.15
C TRP A 38 -4.43 9.88 -1.13
N GLY A 39 -5.08 9.56 -2.24
CA GLY A 39 -4.55 8.66 -3.27
C GLY A 39 -3.30 9.20 -3.95
N ILE A 40 -3.29 10.50 -4.29
CA ILE A 40 -2.08 11.18 -4.82
C ILE A 40 -0.95 11.13 -3.80
N ALA A 41 -1.25 11.45 -2.53
CA ALA A 41 -0.26 11.39 -1.47
C ALA A 41 0.30 9.99 -1.30
N TYR A 42 -0.55 8.96 -1.30
CA TYR A 42 -0.15 7.57 -1.17
C TYR A 42 0.73 7.12 -2.35
N ALA A 43 0.34 7.47 -3.58
CA ALA A 43 1.08 7.11 -4.80
C ALA A 43 2.44 7.78 -4.92
N LYS A 44 2.63 8.97 -4.34
CA LYS A 44 3.94 9.65 -4.27
C LYS A 44 4.86 9.10 -3.18
N GLY A 45 4.39 8.18 -2.34
CA GLY A 45 5.19 7.56 -1.29
C GLY A 45 6.03 6.37 -1.77
N PRO A 46 6.87 5.81 -0.89
CA PRO A 46 7.63 4.60 -1.18
C PRO A 46 6.68 3.39 -1.19
N ASN A 47 7.04 2.32 -1.88
CA ASN A 47 6.37 1.03 -1.74
C ASN A 47 7.40 -0.10 -1.59
N TYR A 48 6.94 -1.35 -1.55
CA TYR A 48 7.82 -2.50 -1.32
C TYR A 48 8.91 -2.62 -2.39
N ASN A 49 8.59 -2.30 -3.65
CA ASN A 49 9.53 -2.39 -4.78
C ASN A 49 10.38 -1.14 -4.98
N LYS A 50 9.94 0.01 -4.48
CA LYS A 50 10.64 1.30 -4.54
C LYS A 50 10.68 1.92 -3.15
N PRO A 51 11.57 1.46 -2.25
CA PRO A 51 11.78 2.11 -0.95
C PRO A 51 12.47 3.47 -1.13
N TRP A 52 12.48 4.33 -0.10
CA TRP A 52 13.07 5.67 -0.18
C TRP A 52 14.53 5.71 -0.62
N ASP A 53 15.30 4.65 -0.38
CA ASP A 53 16.70 4.53 -0.82
C ASP A 53 16.84 4.34 -2.33
N ALA A 54 15.77 3.94 -3.02
CA ALA A 54 15.71 3.82 -4.48
C ALA A 54 15.34 5.13 -5.18
N PHE A 55 14.96 6.18 -4.44
CA PHE A 55 14.70 7.51 -5.00
C PHE A 55 16.02 8.29 -5.05
N ASP A 56 16.31 8.89 -6.20
CA ASP A 56 17.36 9.91 -6.27
C ASP A 56 16.94 11.18 -5.51
N ASP A 57 17.90 12.08 -5.26
CA ASP A 57 17.67 13.27 -4.44
C ASP A 57 16.61 14.23 -5.01
N GLU A 58 16.44 14.27 -6.32
CA GLU A 58 15.43 15.14 -6.96
C GLU A 58 14.04 14.51 -6.85
N ASP A 59 13.91 13.24 -7.24
CA ASP A 59 12.67 12.48 -7.16
C ASP A 59 12.17 12.42 -5.72
N LYS A 60 13.06 12.17 -4.75
CA LYS A 60 12.72 12.17 -3.32
C LYS A 60 12.13 13.51 -2.87
N ARG A 61 12.73 14.62 -3.28
CA ARG A 61 12.28 15.97 -2.91
C ARG A 61 10.93 16.30 -3.53
N GLU A 62 10.76 16.05 -4.83
CA GLU A 62 9.50 16.29 -5.54
C GLU A 62 8.38 15.42 -4.98
N SER A 63 8.67 14.13 -4.77
CA SER A 63 7.72 13.16 -4.24
C SER A 63 7.27 13.53 -2.83
N LEU A 64 8.21 13.89 -1.93
CA LEU A 64 7.86 14.33 -0.58
C LEU A 64 7.05 15.62 -0.57
N GLN A 65 7.45 16.63 -1.35
CA GLN A 65 6.73 17.89 -1.44
C GLN A 65 5.29 17.68 -1.93
N SER A 66 5.12 16.88 -2.98
CA SER A 66 3.82 16.56 -3.56
C SER A 66 2.95 15.77 -2.58
N ALA A 67 3.54 14.78 -1.91
CA ALA A 67 2.84 13.96 -0.93
C ALA A 67 2.34 14.78 0.26
N LEU A 68 3.17 15.65 0.83
CA LEU A 68 2.79 16.54 1.93
C LEU A 68 1.65 17.48 1.53
N ALA A 69 1.75 18.14 0.36
CA ALA A 69 0.70 19.04 -0.12
C ALA A 69 -0.64 18.32 -0.32
N ALA A 70 -0.60 17.08 -0.82
CA ALA A 70 -1.78 16.24 -1.02
C ALA A 70 -2.37 15.73 0.30
N VAL A 71 -1.55 15.30 1.27
CA VAL A 71 -2.00 14.95 2.63
C VAL A 71 -2.69 16.14 3.29
N GLU A 72 -2.09 17.33 3.23
CA GLU A 72 -2.69 18.53 3.82
C GLU A 72 -4.05 18.84 3.20
N ALA A 73 -4.20 18.67 1.87
CA ALA A 73 -5.48 18.84 1.20
C ALA A 73 -6.51 17.80 1.66
N ALA A 74 -6.13 16.53 1.76
CA ALA A 74 -6.99 15.47 2.27
C ALA A 74 -7.44 15.76 3.72
N VAL A 75 -6.51 16.16 4.60
CA VAL A 75 -6.82 16.52 5.99
C VAL A 75 -7.80 17.68 6.08
N ARG A 76 -7.65 18.73 5.26
CA ARG A 76 -8.59 19.87 5.24
C ARG A 76 -10.01 19.45 4.84
N LEU A 77 -10.14 18.48 3.95
CA LEU A 77 -11.43 18.00 3.43
C LEU A 77 -11.98 16.79 4.21
N CYS A 78 -11.22 16.27 5.17
CA CYS A 78 -11.50 15.03 5.92
C CYS A 78 -12.88 15.03 6.60
N GLY A 79 -13.41 16.19 7.01
CA GLY A 79 -14.76 16.29 7.58
C GLY A 79 -15.91 15.89 6.65
N LEU A 80 -15.65 15.74 5.35
CA LEU A 80 -16.62 15.28 4.35
C LEU A 80 -16.61 13.75 4.15
N CYS A 81 -15.65 13.05 4.73
CA CYS A 81 -15.42 11.62 4.53
C CYS A 81 -16.19 10.75 5.53
N THR A 82 -16.35 9.48 5.16
CA THR A 82 -16.78 8.42 6.07
C THR A 82 -15.73 8.12 7.14
N ALA A 83 -16.12 7.44 8.23
CA ALA A 83 -15.19 7.16 9.32
C ALA A 83 -13.94 6.34 8.91
N PRO A 84 -14.03 5.28 8.07
CA PRO A 84 -12.85 4.57 7.56
C PRO A 84 -11.92 5.47 6.75
N GLU A 85 -12.46 6.29 5.85
CA GLU A 85 -11.69 7.24 5.04
C GLU A 85 -10.98 8.28 5.91
N GLN A 86 -11.66 8.83 6.92
CA GLN A 86 -11.02 9.74 7.88
C GLN A 86 -9.85 9.09 8.63
N ALA A 87 -10.01 7.82 9.00
CA ALA A 87 -8.96 7.06 9.67
C ALA A 87 -7.76 6.79 8.75
N LEU A 88 -8.00 6.46 7.47
CA LEU A 88 -6.97 6.29 6.45
C LEU A 88 -6.20 7.59 6.17
N ILE A 89 -6.91 8.73 6.10
CA ILE A 89 -6.29 10.06 5.97
C ILE A 89 -5.41 10.36 7.17
N GLY A 90 -5.93 10.12 8.39
CA GLY A 90 -5.17 10.32 9.63
C GLY A 90 -3.91 9.45 9.71
N ALA A 91 -4.00 8.20 9.25
CA ALA A 91 -2.85 7.31 9.20
C ALA A 91 -1.81 7.77 8.19
N LEU A 92 -2.21 8.10 6.96
CA LEU A 92 -1.29 8.53 5.90
C LEU A 92 -0.54 9.82 6.28
N ALA A 93 -1.15 10.69 7.08
CA ALA A 93 -0.47 11.89 7.60
C ALA A 93 0.76 11.59 8.48
N GLN A 94 0.91 10.37 8.98
CA GLN A 94 2.08 9.93 9.76
C GLN A 94 3.22 9.35 8.89
N ARG A 95 3.03 9.24 7.57
CA ARG A 95 3.96 8.54 6.66
C ARG A 95 5.14 9.38 6.18
N TYR A 96 5.05 10.71 6.26
CA TYR A 96 5.97 11.60 5.56
C TYR A 96 6.75 12.52 6.49
N PRO A 97 8.09 12.56 6.39
CA PRO A 97 8.88 13.60 7.02
C PRO A 97 8.48 14.99 6.53
N GLN A 98 8.68 15.99 7.39
CA GLN A 98 8.43 17.39 7.05
C GLN A 98 9.59 18.01 6.25
N SER A 99 10.75 17.34 6.21
CA SER A 99 11.95 17.80 5.51
C SER A 99 12.42 16.77 4.48
N PRO A 100 12.77 17.19 3.24
CA PRO A 100 13.38 16.30 2.25
C PRO A 100 14.84 15.96 2.59
N GLU A 101 15.44 16.63 3.55
CA GLU A 101 16.80 16.34 4.06
C GLU A 101 16.79 15.27 5.16
N GLU A 102 15.65 14.63 5.42
CA GLU A 102 15.56 13.52 6.37
C GLU A 102 16.54 12.41 5.99
N ALA A 103 17.37 12.01 6.96
CA ALA A 103 18.40 11.01 6.76
C ALA A 103 17.88 9.60 7.06
N ASP A 104 16.87 9.48 7.92
CA ASP A 104 16.28 8.20 8.33
C ASP A 104 14.75 8.22 8.19
N PHE A 105 14.25 7.43 7.24
CA PHE A 105 12.82 7.28 6.99
C PHE A 105 12.18 6.14 7.82
N GLY A 106 12.96 5.32 8.52
CA GLY A 106 12.48 4.20 9.33
C GLY A 106 11.43 4.58 10.40
N PRO A 107 11.61 5.69 11.14
CA PRO A 107 10.59 6.18 12.08
C PRO A 107 9.24 6.49 11.42
N TRP A 108 9.24 7.00 10.18
CA TRP A 108 8.04 7.36 9.43
C TRP A 108 7.29 6.13 8.90
N HIS A 109 8.03 5.10 8.45
CA HIS A 109 7.45 3.79 8.15
C HIS A 109 6.80 3.17 9.39
N THR A 110 7.49 3.23 10.54
CA THR A 110 6.98 2.69 11.81
C THR A 110 5.75 3.46 12.29
N ALA A 111 5.74 4.79 12.16
CA ALA A 111 4.60 5.64 12.53
C ALA A 111 3.37 5.34 11.65
N TYR A 112 3.56 5.21 10.33
CA TYR A 112 2.48 4.85 9.42
C TYR A 112 1.93 3.45 9.69
N ALA A 113 2.79 2.43 9.85
CA ALA A 113 2.36 1.07 10.18
C ALA A 113 1.61 1.02 11.51
N THR A 114 2.07 1.77 12.52
CA THR A 114 1.39 1.88 13.81
C THR A 114 0.01 2.52 13.68
N ALA A 115 -0.11 3.59 12.90
CA ALA A 115 -1.39 4.24 12.65
C ALA A 115 -2.34 3.32 11.86
N MET A 116 -1.84 2.64 10.82
CA MET A 116 -2.62 1.66 10.05
C MET A 116 -3.07 0.47 10.89
N ARG A 117 -2.29 0.04 11.89
CA ARG A 117 -2.72 -0.99 12.85
C ARG A 117 -3.97 -0.57 13.62
N ALA A 118 -4.06 0.71 14.01
CA ALA A 118 -5.25 1.25 14.65
C ALA A 118 -6.45 1.29 13.68
N VAL A 119 -6.22 1.66 12.41
CA VAL A 119 -7.27 1.62 11.36
C VAL A 119 -7.78 0.19 11.14
N TYR A 120 -6.88 -0.77 10.97
CA TYR A 120 -7.23 -2.19 10.82
C TYR A 120 -8.01 -2.71 12.02
N THR A 121 -7.61 -2.37 13.24
CA THR A 121 -8.32 -2.79 14.46
C THR A 121 -9.76 -2.25 14.48
N ALA A 122 -9.98 -1.04 13.98
CA ALA A 122 -11.32 -0.43 13.89
C ALA A 122 -12.16 -1.00 12.73
N TYR A 123 -11.52 -1.38 11.62
CA TYR A 123 -12.17 -1.81 10.38
C TYR A 123 -11.59 -3.13 9.83
N PRO A 124 -11.57 -4.24 10.61
CA PRO A 124 -10.83 -5.45 10.25
C PRO A 124 -11.48 -6.28 9.12
N ARG A 125 -12.67 -5.86 8.64
CA ARG A 125 -13.37 -6.51 7.53
C ARG A 125 -13.32 -5.72 6.24
N ASP A 126 -12.77 -4.52 6.27
CA ASP A 126 -12.58 -3.70 5.07
C ASP A 126 -11.32 -4.22 4.33
N LEU A 127 -11.51 -4.72 3.11
CA LEU A 127 -10.45 -5.39 2.36
C LEU A 127 -9.35 -4.42 1.92
N ASP A 128 -9.70 -3.18 1.59
CA ASP A 128 -8.74 -2.14 1.24
C ASP A 128 -7.90 -1.79 2.47
N VAL A 129 -8.52 -1.65 3.65
CA VAL A 129 -7.79 -1.43 4.92
C VAL A 129 -6.84 -2.59 5.21
N CYS A 130 -7.28 -3.84 5.01
CA CYS A 130 -6.43 -5.02 5.23
C CYS A 130 -5.22 -5.02 4.28
N ALA A 131 -5.42 -4.73 2.99
CA ALA A 131 -4.35 -4.65 2.00
C ALA A 131 -3.34 -3.53 2.33
N LEU A 132 -3.85 -2.32 2.61
CA LEU A 132 -3.03 -1.15 2.94
C LEU A 132 -2.26 -1.36 4.26
N PHE A 133 -2.86 -2.03 5.25
CA PHE A 133 -2.17 -2.31 6.51
C PHE A 133 -1.07 -3.35 6.32
N ALA A 134 -1.35 -4.45 5.62
CA ALA A 134 -0.34 -5.46 5.32
C ALA A 134 0.86 -4.86 4.56
N GLU A 135 0.60 -4.00 3.57
CA GLU A 135 1.66 -3.28 2.86
C GLU A 135 2.45 -2.34 3.80
N ALA A 136 1.77 -1.61 4.70
CA ALA A 136 2.44 -0.73 5.65
C ALA A 136 3.39 -1.50 6.59
N LEU A 137 3.03 -2.72 6.99
CA LEU A 137 3.89 -3.63 7.75
C LEU A 137 5.10 -4.08 6.92
N MET A 138 4.86 -4.53 5.68
CA MET A 138 5.92 -5.00 4.77
C MET A 138 6.93 -3.89 4.45
N ASN A 139 6.46 -2.66 4.26
CA ASN A 139 7.29 -1.50 3.93
C ASN A 139 8.22 -1.04 5.07
N ARG A 140 8.14 -1.63 6.28
CA ARG A 140 9.13 -1.38 7.34
C ARG A 140 10.46 -2.09 7.07
N THR A 141 10.41 -3.22 6.38
CA THR A 141 11.59 -4.06 6.05
C THR A 141 11.45 -4.58 4.60
N PRO A 142 11.40 -3.68 3.60
CA PRO A 142 11.20 -4.07 2.21
C PRO A 142 12.29 -5.04 1.76
N TRP A 143 11.92 -6.10 1.05
CA TRP A 143 12.79 -7.21 0.63
C TRP A 143 13.48 -8.00 1.75
N GLN A 144 13.14 -7.73 3.02
CA GLN A 144 13.73 -8.36 4.19
C GLN A 144 12.64 -8.96 5.08
N LEU A 145 11.61 -9.58 4.48
CA LEU A 145 10.52 -10.22 5.23
C LEU A 145 10.94 -11.58 5.82
N TRP A 146 11.87 -12.27 5.18
CA TRP A 146 12.35 -13.60 5.56
C TRP A 146 13.87 -13.63 5.68
N ASP A 147 14.36 -14.36 6.67
CA ASP A 147 15.75 -14.79 6.74
C ASP A 147 15.91 -16.05 5.87
N LEU A 148 16.58 -15.91 4.73
CA LEU A 148 16.79 -17.00 3.77
C LEU A 148 17.66 -18.14 4.30
N ALA A 149 18.51 -17.90 5.30
CA ALA A 149 19.35 -18.93 5.88
C ALA A 149 18.58 -19.82 6.86
N THR A 150 17.64 -19.22 7.61
CA THR A 150 16.88 -19.94 8.64
C THR A 150 15.45 -20.30 8.22
N GLY A 151 14.93 -19.67 7.17
CA GLY A 151 13.54 -19.80 6.72
C GLY A 151 12.53 -19.17 7.69
N LYS A 152 12.98 -18.36 8.66
CA LYS A 152 12.11 -17.69 9.63
C LYS A 152 11.80 -16.27 9.18
N PRO A 153 10.71 -15.63 9.67
CA PRO A 153 10.56 -14.19 9.57
C PRO A 153 11.83 -13.47 10.02
N ALA A 154 12.28 -12.48 9.24
CA ALA A 154 13.49 -11.74 9.56
C ALA A 154 13.33 -10.95 10.87
N GLU A 155 14.43 -10.72 11.58
CA GLU A 155 14.41 -9.90 12.79
C GLU A 155 13.96 -8.47 12.48
N GLY A 156 12.98 -7.97 13.24
CA GLY A 156 12.42 -6.62 13.04
C GLY A 156 11.34 -6.52 11.97
N ALA A 157 11.11 -7.57 11.17
CA ALA A 157 10.02 -7.63 10.20
C ALA A 157 8.70 -8.03 10.87
N ASP A 158 7.60 -7.41 10.43
CA ASP A 158 6.24 -7.74 10.88
C ASP A 158 5.59 -8.86 10.04
N THR A 159 6.39 -9.73 9.41
CA THR A 159 5.96 -10.71 8.40
C THR A 159 4.84 -11.63 8.89
N THR A 160 4.93 -12.11 10.13
CA THR A 160 3.89 -12.97 10.72
C THR A 160 2.54 -12.25 10.82
N GLU A 161 2.55 -10.98 11.26
CA GLU A 161 1.33 -10.19 11.39
C GLU A 161 0.75 -9.85 10.01
N ALA A 162 1.59 -9.47 9.04
CA ALA A 162 1.15 -9.21 7.68
C ALA A 162 0.46 -10.44 7.05
N ILE A 163 1.06 -11.63 7.21
CA ILE A 163 0.46 -12.88 6.73
C ILE A 163 -0.87 -13.19 7.42
N GLU A 164 -0.96 -13.00 8.74
CA GLU A 164 -2.21 -13.24 9.48
C GLU A 164 -3.35 -12.32 9.00
N VAL A 165 -3.06 -11.03 8.78
CA VAL A 165 -4.02 -10.06 8.22
C VAL A 165 -4.47 -10.51 6.83
N LEU A 166 -3.52 -10.85 5.96
CA LEU A 166 -3.80 -11.22 4.57
C LEU A 166 -4.60 -12.52 4.49
N GLU A 167 -4.22 -13.57 5.21
CA GLU A 167 -4.93 -14.85 5.20
C GLU A 167 -6.35 -14.75 5.79
N THR A 168 -6.51 -13.92 6.82
CA THR A 168 -7.84 -13.61 7.36
C THR A 168 -8.71 -12.90 6.32
N ALA A 169 -8.17 -11.87 5.67
CA ALA A 169 -8.91 -11.08 4.68
C ALA A 169 -9.21 -11.87 3.39
N LEU A 170 -8.31 -12.76 2.96
CA LEU A 170 -8.55 -13.68 1.83
C LEU A 170 -9.70 -14.66 2.11
N GLY A 171 -9.99 -14.96 3.38
CA GLY A 171 -11.14 -15.77 3.80
C GLY A 171 -12.48 -15.03 3.79
N HIS A 172 -12.48 -13.70 3.62
CA HIS A 172 -13.70 -12.90 3.54
C HIS A 172 -14.29 -12.88 2.12
N GLU A 173 -15.57 -12.51 2.03
CA GLU A 173 -16.24 -12.29 0.74
C GLU A 173 -15.50 -11.21 -0.06
N GLY A 174 -15.16 -11.52 -1.32
CA GLY A 174 -14.40 -10.63 -2.20
C GLY A 174 -12.87 -10.67 -2.01
N GLY A 175 -12.37 -11.30 -0.93
CA GLY A 175 -10.93 -11.34 -0.62
C GLY A 175 -10.09 -11.98 -1.73
N THR A 176 -10.55 -13.11 -2.27
CA THR A 176 -9.87 -13.84 -3.36
C THR A 176 -9.96 -13.16 -4.73
N THR A 177 -10.64 -12.01 -4.83
CA THR A 177 -10.73 -11.18 -6.04
C THR A 177 -10.26 -9.75 -5.79
N HIS A 178 -9.60 -9.49 -4.66
CA HIS A 178 -9.11 -8.16 -4.29
C HIS A 178 -7.65 -8.00 -4.70
N PRO A 179 -7.31 -7.15 -5.69
CA PRO A 179 -5.97 -7.10 -6.28
C PRO A 179 -4.89 -6.75 -5.24
N GLY A 180 -5.17 -5.83 -4.32
CA GLY A 180 -4.23 -5.48 -3.25
C GLY A 180 -3.91 -6.64 -2.31
N LEU A 181 -4.89 -7.47 -1.94
CA LEU A 181 -4.67 -8.58 -1.01
C LEU A 181 -3.86 -9.69 -1.67
N LEU A 182 -4.25 -10.03 -2.91
CA LEU A 182 -3.56 -11.03 -3.71
C LEU A 182 -2.10 -10.63 -3.95
N HIS A 183 -1.87 -9.38 -4.34
CA HIS A 183 -0.54 -8.85 -4.59
C HIS A 183 0.35 -8.86 -3.33
N MET A 184 -0.15 -8.32 -2.21
CA MET A 184 0.62 -8.28 -0.97
C MET A 184 0.92 -9.68 -0.44
N TYR A 185 0.00 -10.63 -0.59
CA TYR A 185 0.22 -12.01 -0.17
C TYR A 185 1.29 -12.72 -1.00
N ILE A 186 1.35 -12.47 -2.31
CA ILE A 186 2.42 -12.99 -3.16
C ILE A 186 3.77 -12.46 -2.67
N HIS A 187 3.93 -11.14 -2.51
CA HIS A 187 5.18 -10.55 -2.01
C HIS A 187 5.53 -11.01 -0.59
N ALA A 188 4.55 -11.19 0.29
CA ALA A 188 4.80 -11.71 1.63
C ALA A 188 5.32 -13.16 1.62
N MET A 189 5.01 -13.94 0.59
CA MET A 189 5.32 -15.38 0.50
C MET A 189 6.47 -15.72 -0.45
N GLU A 190 6.85 -14.85 -1.39
CA GLU A 190 7.81 -15.13 -2.48
C GLU A 190 9.19 -15.62 -2.01
N MET A 191 9.67 -15.13 -0.87
CA MET A 191 10.94 -15.52 -0.26
C MET A 191 10.78 -16.45 0.95
N SER A 192 9.55 -16.88 1.24
CA SER A 192 9.26 -17.76 2.37
C SER A 192 9.77 -19.19 2.12
N PRO A 193 9.89 -20.04 3.14
CA PRO A 193 10.11 -21.47 2.95
C PRO A 193 8.89 -22.22 2.38
N HIS A 194 7.74 -21.54 2.26
CA HIS A 194 6.46 -22.10 1.82
C HIS A 194 5.76 -21.21 0.78
N PRO A 195 6.44 -20.82 -0.33
CA PRO A 195 5.85 -19.93 -1.33
C PRO A 195 4.57 -20.53 -1.94
N GLU A 196 4.44 -21.86 -1.97
CA GLU A 196 3.29 -22.58 -2.51
C GLU A 196 1.94 -22.20 -1.87
N ARG A 197 1.97 -21.63 -0.66
CA ARG A 197 0.76 -21.09 0.00
C ARG A 197 0.09 -19.98 -0.80
N ALA A 198 0.86 -19.22 -1.57
CA ALA A 198 0.37 -18.12 -2.40
C ALA A 198 -0.02 -18.54 -3.84
N LEU A 199 0.11 -19.82 -4.24
CA LEU A 199 -0.19 -20.27 -5.61
C LEU A 199 -1.59 -19.86 -6.06
N LYS A 200 -2.61 -20.10 -5.22
CA LYS A 200 -4.00 -19.71 -5.54
C LYS A 200 -4.18 -18.20 -5.67
N ALA A 201 -3.39 -17.41 -4.94
CA ALA A 201 -3.44 -15.97 -5.05
C ALA A 201 -2.77 -15.50 -6.35
N GLY A 202 -1.65 -16.13 -6.74
CA GLY A 202 -1.02 -15.97 -8.05
C GLY A 202 -2.01 -16.24 -9.18
N ASP A 203 -2.61 -17.44 -9.20
CA ASP A 203 -3.62 -17.85 -10.18
C ASP A 203 -4.78 -16.84 -10.29
N ALA A 204 -5.29 -16.38 -9.14
CA ALA A 204 -6.43 -15.47 -9.10
C ALA A 204 -6.08 -14.04 -9.56
N LEU A 205 -4.82 -13.62 -9.45
CA LEU A 205 -4.38 -12.29 -9.83
C LEU A 205 -4.17 -12.15 -11.35
N VAL A 206 -3.82 -13.25 -12.02
CA VAL A 206 -3.64 -13.26 -13.49
C VAL A 206 -4.92 -12.84 -14.19
N GLY A 207 -4.85 -11.75 -14.95
CA GLY A 207 -5.97 -11.21 -15.73
C GLY A 207 -7.04 -10.46 -14.92
N LEU A 208 -6.90 -10.36 -13.58
CA LEU A 208 -7.85 -9.63 -12.73
C LEU A 208 -7.83 -8.11 -13.03
N VAL A 209 -6.64 -7.56 -13.23
CA VAL A 209 -6.42 -6.16 -13.65
C VAL A 209 -5.57 -6.19 -14.92
N PRO A 210 -6.18 -6.42 -16.10
CA PRO A 210 -5.45 -6.80 -17.31
C PRO A 210 -4.50 -5.70 -17.83
N ASP A 211 -4.80 -4.44 -17.55
CA ASP A 211 -3.96 -3.30 -17.95
C ASP A 211 -2.72 -3.16 -17.03
N ALA A 212 -2.72 -3.80 -15.85
CA ALA A 212 -1.63 -3.76 -14.90
C ALA A 212 -0.63 -4.91 -15.14
N GLY A 213 0.33 -4.67 -16.03
CA GLY A 213 1.42 -5.61 -16.31
C GLY A 213 2.21 -6.05 -15.07
N HIS A 214 2.29 -5.19 -14.03
CA HIS A 214 2.86 -5.56 -12.73
C HIS A 214 2.10 -6.71 -12.08
N LEU A 215 0.80 -6.53 -11.84
CA LEU A 215 -0.05 -7.54 -11.21
C LEU A 215 -0.11 -8.84 -12.01
N HIS A 216 -0.10 -8.76 -13.34
CA HIS A 216 -0.08 -9.95 -14.19
C HIS A 216 1.18 -10.79 -14.02
N HIS A 217 2.36 -10.18 -13.80
CA HIS A 217 3.59 -10.96 -13.65
C HIS A 217 3.76 -11.55 -12.24
N MET A 218 3.05 -11.05 -11.23
CA MET A 218 3.24 -11.46 -9.84
C MET A 218 3.13 -12.96 -9.63
N ALA A 219 2.30 -13.68 -10.40
CA ALA A 219 2.21 -15.15 -10.33
C ALA A 219 3.59 -15.84 -10.50
N THR A 220 4.45 -15.29 -11.36
CA THR A 220 5.79 -15.85 -11.63
C THR A 220 6.77 -15.78 -10.45
N HIS A 221 6.42 -15.05 -9.40
CA HIS A 221 7.20 -15.04 -8.15
C HIS A 221 6.97 -16.30 -7.31
N ILE A 222 5.89 -17.05 -7.59
CA ILE A 222 5.49 -18.25 -6.85
C ILE A 222 5.56 -19.53 -7.70
N ASP A 223 5.37 -19.40 -9.02
CA ASP A 223 5.34 -20.50 -9.99
C ASP A 223 6.66 -21.31 -10.12
#